data_AF-A0A975CQT8-F1
#
_entry.id   AF-A0A975CQT8-F1
#
_cell.length_a   1.000
_cell.length_b   1.000
_cell.length_c   1.000
_cell.angle_alpha   90.00
_cell.angle_beta   90.00
_cell.angle_gamma   90.00
#
_symmetry.space_group_name_H-M   'P 1'
#
loop_
_entity.id
_entity.type
_entity.pdbx_description
1 polymer ?
#
loop_
_entity_poly.entity_id
_entity_poly.type
_entity_poly.pdbx_seq_one_letter_code
_entity_poly.pdbx_strand_id
1 'polypeptide(L)'
;MTDFIKKIIPNAKDDVLAGVTVSLAMIPEVVAFAFVAQISPIVALFGAFMVGIISALFGGRPGLISGAAGAVAVIFVTMIQEGHAKGLLFDNPVENMGYFYLLAAVVLMGIIQVFAGVFKLGKFVRLIPHPVMMGFVNGLAIVIFMAQLGMFKENKKDFFGQNMRKTQSKELIYNVSDNKVKDITSNTVLFTIEGNSIKNSSTGKEVFFLSEGQVFDAKTKKVVFNATDKGFYSVKDKGVVKTTMQGETLYIMIGLVLLTMLIVWGLPKLTTKVPAALTAILIVTLISVFSGLSSINVGDFIRDGGGAGLNGIDEISSKLNILELWSHLPFNLDTLKFIAPYAFLAASVGLIETLMTMNLVDELTESRGNGNRECVAQGAGNIFSGLFGGTGGCGMIGQTVININAGGRGRLSGVMMALTLLTFILFADKYIEQVPIAALVGVMFMMVIETFAWSSFRILKKIPVSDAFVLIIVSAVTVFFDLAIAVFVGVIISALSFAWTSAKKIRARKRFKEDGTKIYEIWGPLFFGSITDFNAKFDVKNDPDTIEIDFVEARVSDHSAIEAIFGLVEKYQAAGKKVTLKHLSEDCKILLYKASPIFTDIIIEDIDDPRYHLAANPEKFPKPLGDYKF
;
A
#
# COMPACT_ATOMS: atom_id res chain seq x y z
N MET A 1 1.90 35.54 21.97
CA MET A 1 2.68 34.33 21.60
C MET A 1 2.27 33.12 22.45
N THR A 2 2.06 33.30 23.75
CA THR A 2 1.64 32.26 24.72
C THR A 2 0.28 31.62 24.45
N ASP A 3 -0.74 32.36 24.00
CA ASP A 3 -2.07 31.76 23.72
C ASP A 3 -2.12 30.94 22.43
N PHE A 4 -1.33 31.31 21.42
CA PHE A 4 -1.20 30.53 20.18
C PHE A 4 -0.49 29.20 20.43
N ILE A 5 0.57 29.21 21.26
CA ILE A 5 1.30 28.01 21.67
C ILE A 5 0.43 27.13 22.58
N LYS A 6 -0.33 27.70 23.54
CA LYS A 6 -1.28 26.95 24.38
C LYS A 6 -2.41 26.29 23.58
N LYS A 7 -2.83 26.89 22.46
CA LYS A 7 -3.85 26.31 21.56
C LYS A 7 -3.32 25.16 20.70
N ILE A 8 -2.00 25.10 20.48
CA ILE A 8 -1.31 24.04 19.73
C ILE A 8 -0.82 22.91 20.65
N ILE A 9 -0.51 23.23 21.91
CA ILE A 9 0.10 22.32 22.90
C ILE A 9 -0.75 22.30 24.19
N PRO A 10 -1.97 21.73 24.16
CA PRO A 10 -2.83 21.69 25.34
C PRO A 10 -2.26 20.79 26.45
N ASN A 11 -1.47 19.77 26.10
CA ASN A 11 -0.88 18.84 27.07
C ASN A 11 0.52 18.39 26.64
N ALA A 12 1.51 19.26 26.85
CA ALA A 12 2.88 19.07 26.36
C ALA A 12 3.54 17.79 26.87
N LYS A 13 3.32 17.45 28.15
CA LYS A 13 3.93 16.28 28.79
C LYS A 13 3.44 14.99 28.15
N ASP A 14 2.14 14.85 27.99
CA ASP A 14 1.54 13.63 27.44
C ASP A 14 1.82 13.51 25.95
N ASP A 15 1.77 14.62 25.20
CA ASP A 15 2.16 14.62 23.78
C ASP A 15 3.63 14.22 23.58
N VAL A 16 4.55 14.75 24.39
CA VAL A 16 5.99 14.40 24.31
C VAL A 16 6.21 12.93 24.62
N LEU A 17 5.65 12.42 25.72
CA LEU A 17 5.80 11.02 26.11
C LEU A 17 5.17 10.07 25.08
N ALA A 18 3.99 10.42 24.57
CA ALA A 18 3.33 9.64 23.53
C ALA A 18 4.16 9.63 22.23
N GLY A 19 4.66 10.77 21.79
CA GLY A 19 5.51 10.87 20.60
C GLY A 19 6.78 10.02 20.68
N VAL A 20 7.49 10.08 21.82
CA VAL A 20 8.67 9.23 22.08
C VAL A 20 8.30 7.75 22.08
N THR A 21 7.21 7.38 22.75
CA THR A 21 6.74 5.98 22.83
C THR A 21 6.43 5.42 21.46
N VAL A 22 5.75 6.20 20.63
CA VAL A 22 5.37 5.82 19.27
C VAL A 22 6.59 5.71 18.36
N SER A 23 7.54 6.66 18.44
CA SER A 23 8.79 6.58 17.67
C SER A 23 9.56 5.29 17.98
N LEU A 24 9.66 4.93 19.25
CA LEU A 24 10.32 3.70 19.70
C LEU A 24 9.59 2.43 19.23
N ALA A 25 8.26 2.45 19.21
CA ALA A 25 7.46 1.35 18.71
C ALA A 25 7.54 1.19 17.18
N MET A 26 7.75 2.29 16.46
CA MET A 26 7.77 2.35 14.99
C MET A 26 9.08 1.86 14.36
N ILE A 27 10.23 2.10 15.01
CA ILE A 27 11.56 1.76 14.43
C ILE A 27 11.64 0.29 13.96
N PRO A 28 11.29 -0.72 14.78
CA PRO A 28 11.29 -2.12 14.36
C PRO A 28 10.48 -2.39 13.09
N GLU A 29 9.30 -1.79 13.02
CA GLU A 29 8.32 -1.99 11.95
C GLU A 29 8.89 -1.45 10.63
N VAL A 30 9.39 -0.21 10.67
CA VAL A 30 9.95 0.47 9.49
C VAL A 30 11.22 -0.22 8.99
N VAL A 31 12.10 -0.64 9.89
CA VAL A 31 13.30 -1.41 9.55
C VAL A 31 12.92 -2.73 8.86
N ALA A 32 11.92 -3.43 9.39
CA ALA A 32 11.47 -4.68 8.81
C ALA A 32 10.80 -4.48 7.43
N PHE A 33 9.98 -3.44 7.25
CA PHE A 33 9.41 -3.09 5.95
C PHE A 33 10.47 -2.73 4.93
N ALA A 34 11.55 -2.07 5.34
CA ALA A 34 12.68 -1.78 4.46
C ALA A 34 13.32 -3.06 3.91
N PHE A 35 13.46 -4.10 4.75
CA PHE A 35 13.97 -5.40 4.30
C PHE A 35 13.02 -6.11 3.34
N VAL A 36 11.71 -6.05 3.60
CA VAL A 36 10.72 -6.60 2.66
C VAL A 36 10.83 -5.89 1.30
N ALA A 37 10.97 -4.57 1.30
CA ALA A 37 11.15 -3.74 0.12
C ALA A 37 12.58 -3.78 -0.49
N GLN A 38 13.51 -4.51 0.11
CA GLN A 38 14.92 -4.60 -0.31
C GLN A 38 15.62 -3.23 -0.44
N ILE A 39 15.33 -2.32 0.48
CA ILE A 39 15.95 -1.00 0.56
C ILE A 39 16.67 -0.83 1.90
N SER A 40 17.57 0.15 1.96
CA SER A 40 18.25 0.51 3.21
C SER A 40 17.22 0.92 4.28
N PRO A 41 17.26 0.36 5.50
CA PRO A 41 16.44 0.80 6.62
C PRO A 41 16.49 2.31 6.90
N ILE A 42 17.63 2.96 6.68
CA ILE A 42 17.78 4.41 6.85
C ILE A 42 16.90 5.18 5.86
N VAL A 43 16.75 4.70 4.62
CA VAL A 43 15.85 5.31 3.62
C VAL A 43 14.40 5.29 4.13
N ALA A 44 13.97 4.16 4.70
CA ALA A 44 12.61 3.99 5.20
C ALA A 44 12.34 4.81 6.47
N LEU A 45 13.29 4.81 7.42
CA LEU A 45 13.21 5.61 8.63
C LEU A 45 13.22 7.11 8.31
N PHE A 46 14.05 7.53 7.36
CA PHE A 46 14.09 8.92 6.89
C PHE A 46 12.77 9.32 6.21
N GLY A 47 12.20 8.44 5.39
CA GLY A 47 10.88 8.67 4.79
C GLY A 47 9.77 8.79 5.84
N ALA A 48 9.78 7.92 6.85
CA ALA A 48 8.86 8.00 7.99
C ALA A 48 9.00 9.32 8.76
N PHE A 49 10.23 9.79 8.98
CA PHE A 49 10.50 11.11 9.58
C PHE A 49 9.91 12.25 8.74
N MET A 50 10.20 12.28 7.43
CA MET A 50 9.76 13.35 6.53
C MET A 50 8.24 13.43 6.41
N VAL A 51 7.57 12.29 6.24
CA VAL A 51 6.10 12.24 6.18
C VAL A 51 5.51 12.59 7.55
N GLY A 52 6.09 12.07 8.63
CA GLY A 52 5.64 12.31 10.00
C GLY A 52 5.71 13.78 10.42
N ILE A 53 6.82 14.47 10.14
CA ILE A 53 6.98 15.88 10.52
C ILE A 53 6.05 16.79 9.71
N ILE A 54 5.93 16.58 8.40
CA ILE A 54 5.07 17.41 7.54
C ILE A 54 3.60 17.17 7.89
N SER A 55 3.19 15.92 8.09
CA SER A 55 1.82 15.60 8.51
C SER A 55 1.49 16.17 9.89
N ALA A 56 2.39 16.05 10.87
CA ALA A 56 2.16 16.61 12.21
C ALA A 56 1.98 18.15 12.20
N LEU A 57 2.73 18.86 11.35
CA LEU A 57 2.68 20.32 11.24
C LEU A 57 1.46 20.79 10.44
N PHE A 58 1.16 20.15 9.31
CA PHE A 58 0.19 20.66 8.33
C PHE A 58 -1.11 19.86 8.24
N GLY A 59 -1.15 18.66 8.81
CA GLY A 59 -2.26 17.71 8.76
C GLY A 59 -3.60 18.25 9.26
N GLY A 60 -4.67 17.69 8.72
CA GLY A 60 -6.05 17.97 9.10
C GLY A 60 -6.47 17.34 10.42
N ARG A 61 -5.70 16.39 10.98
CA ARG A 61 -6.04 15.70 12.23
C ARG A 61 -4.91 15.63 13.27
N PRO A 62 -4.95 16.45 14.34
CA PRO A 62 -4.06 16.29 15.50
C PRO A 62 -4.20 14.90 16.15
N GLY A 63 -3.08 14.35 16.64
CA GLY A 63 -3.00 13.01 17.23
C GLY A 63 -2.88 11.86 16.21
N LEU A 64 -3.07 12.12 14.91
CA LEU A 64 -2.79 11.14 13.86
C LEU A 64 -1.29 11.01 13.64
N ILE A 65 -0.79 9.78 13.59
CA ILE A 65 0.61 9.48 13.33
C ILE A 65 0.77 9.01 11.89
N SER A 66 1.63 9.69 11.13
CA SER A 66 2.02 9.30 9.78
C SER A 66 3.48 8.87 9.74
N GLY A 67 3.79 7.88 8.90
CA GLY A 67 5.15 7.34 8.72
C GLY A 67 5.19 6.28 7.63
N ALA A 68 6.24 5.48 7.58
CA ALA A 68 6.38 4.43 6.58
C ALA A 68 5.55 3.20 6.97
N ALA A 69 4.53 2.87 6.19
CA ALA A 69 3.66 1.73 6.43
C ALA A 69 3.94 0.56 5.47
N GLY A 70 3.74 -0.65 5.97
CA GLY A 70 3.91 -1.87 5.19
C GLY A 70 3.01 -1.95 3.96
N ALA A 71 1.79 -1.41 4.03
CA ALA A 71 0.84 -1.42 2.92
C ALA A 71 1.39 -0.69 1.68
N VAL A 72 2.12 0.42 1.87
CA VAL A 72 2.77 1.16 0.78
C VAL A 72 4.09 0.49 0.39
N ALA A 73 4.88 0.01 1.35
CA ALA A 73 6.15 -0.65 1.09
C ALA A 73 5.99 -1.89 0.18
N VAL A 74 4.98 -2.72 0.43
CA VAL A 74 4.70 -3.94 -0.35
C VAL A 74 4.38 -3.64 -1.81
N ILE A 75 3.69 -2.53 -2.11
CA ILE A 75 3.41 -2.09 -3.49
C ILE A 75 4.71 -1.81 -4.25
N PHE A 76 5.70 -1.24 -3.56
CA PHE A 76 6.95 -0.90 -4.19
C PHE A 76 7.92 -2.07 -4.33
N VAL A 77 7.73 -3.20 -3.63
CA VAL A 77 8.62 -4.38 -3.72
C VAL A 77 8.79 -4.84 -5.16
N THR A 78 7.68 -5.05 -5.86
CA THR A 78 7.67 -5.54 -7.25
C THR A 78 8.30 -4.51 -8.19
N MET A 79 7.92 -3.24 -8.04
CA MET A 79 8.47 -2.13 -8.82
C MET A 79 9.99 -1.99 -8.63
N ILE A 80 10.49 -2.10 -7.40
CA ILE A 80 11.92 -1.98 -7.09
C ILE A 80 12.68 -3.13 -7.77
N GLN A 81 12.19 -4.36 -7.64
CA GLN A 81 12.80 -5.54 -8.28
C GLN A 81 12.84 -5.42 -9.81
N GLU A 82 11.73 -5.02 -10.43
CA GLU A 82 11.68 -4.78 -11.88
C GLU A 82 12.58 -3.60 -12.29
N GLY A 83 12.61 -2.55 -11.47
CA GLY A 83 13.44 -1.38 -11.68
C GLY A 83 14.94 -1.71 -11.68
N HIS A 84 15.39 -2.55 -10.74
CA HIS A 84 16.76 -3.07 -10.73
C HIS A 84 17.09 -3.83 -12.01
N ALA A 85 16.19 -4.70 -12.47
CA ALA A 85 16.38 -5.45 -13.70
C ALA A 85 16.48 -4.50 -14.92
N LYS A 86 15.64 -3.46 -14.98
CA LYS A 86 15.66 -2.45 -16.05
C LYS A 86 16.93 -1.60 -16.06
N GLY A 87 17.43 -1.19 -14.90
CA GLY A 87 18.67 -0.41 -14.81
C GLY A 87 19.89 -1.12 -15.38
N LEU A 88 19.92 -2.45 -15.28
CA LEU A 88 20.97 -3.29 -15.87
C LEU A 88 20.87 -3.43 -17.40
N LEU A 89 19.78 -2.97 -18.01
CA LEU A 89 19.54 -2.97 -19.45
C LEU A 89 19.83 -1.62 -20.11
N PHE A 90 20.18 -0.58 -19.34
CA PHE A 90 20.58 0.72 -19.89
C PHE A 90 21.96 0.63 -20.57
N ASP A 91 22.19 1.51 -21.54
CA ASP A 91 23.47 1.61 -22.27
C ASP A 91 24.64 1.81 -21.30
N ASN A 92 24.41 2.60 -20.24
CA ASN A 92 25.25 2.67 -19.05
C ASN A 92 24.49 2.02 -17.89
N PRO A 93 24.84 0.78 -17.50
CA PRO A 93 24.14 0.07 -16.44
C PRO A 93 24.18 0.84 -15.12
N VAL A 94 23.00 1.06 -14.54
CA VAL A 94 22.85 1.69 -13.22
C VAL A 94 22.49 0.60 -12.21
N GLU A 95 23.42 0.32 -11.29
CA GLU A 95 23.13 -0.51 -10.13
C GLU A 95 22.14 0.21 -9.22
N ASN A 96 21.29 -0.55 -8.53
CA ASN A 96 20.27 0.01 -7.64
C ASN A 96 19.19 0.89 -8.29
N MET A 97 18.95 0.76 -9.60
CA MET A 97 17.95 1.56 -10.31
C MET A 97 16.52 1.50 -9.73
N GLY A 98 16.13 0.38 -9.11
CA GLY A 98 14.86 0.26 -8.39
C GLY A 98 14.66 1.33 -7.30
N TYR A 99 15.74 1.74 -6.62
CA TYR A 99 15.70 2.82 -5.64
C TYR A 99 15.39 4.18 -6.28
N PHE A 100 16.01 4.52 -7.41
CA PHE A 100 15.72 5.80 -8.09
C PHE A 100 14.28 5.85 -8.62
N TYR A 101 13.76 4.72 -9.15
CA TYR A 101 12.34 4.63 -9.51
C TYR A 101 11.42 4.78 -8.30
N LEU A 102 11.79 4.22 -7.14
CA LEU A 102 11.05 4.40 -5.89
C LEU A 102 10.93 5.89 -5.53
N LEU A 103 12.02 6.64 -5.54
CA LEU A 103 12.00 8.07 -5.22
C LEU A 103 11.06 8.84 -6.15
N ALA A 104 11.17 8.60 -7.46
CA ALA A 104 10.30 9.20 -8.46
C ALA A 104 8.82 8.82 -8.25
N ALA A 105 8.55 7.54 -7.96
CA ALA A 105 7.20 7.06 -7.68
C ALA A 105 6.62 7.68 -6.42
N VAL A 106 7.43 7.90 -5.38
CA VAL A 106 7.02 8.54 -4.12
C VAL A 106 6.73 10.02 -4.32
N VAL A 107 7.52 10.73 -5.13
CA VAL A 107 7.21 12.11 -5.53
C VAL A 107 5.89 12.16 -6.30
N LEU A 108 5.70 11.29 -7.29
CA LEU A 108 4.48 11.23 -8.09
C LEU A 108 3.26 10.85 -7.23
N MET A 109 3.43 9.91 -6.30
CA MET A 109 2.42 9.53 -5.30
C MET A 109 1.99 10.76 -4.51
N GLY A 110 2.95 11.55 -4.00
CA GLY A 110 2.65 12.76 -3.24
C GLY A 110 1.94 13.83 -4.07
N ILE A 111 2.32 14.00 -5.34
CA ILE A 111 1.62 14.90 -6.29
C ILE A 111 0.15 14.47 -6.45
N ILE A 112 -0.11 13.18 -6.68
CA ILE A 112 -1.48 12.64 -6.82
C ILE A 112 -2.29 12.89 -5.54
N GLN A 113 -1.68 12.71 -4.36
CA GLN A 113 -2.34 12.95 -3.07
C GLN A 113 -2.66 14.42 -2.83
N VAL A 114 -1.75 15.34 -3.18
CA VAL A 114 -2.00 16.79 -3.13
C VAL A 114 -3.17 17.14 -4.05
N PHE A 115 -3.20 16.63 -5.29
CA PHE A 115 -4.33 16.84 -6.18
C PHE A 115 -5.64 16.30 -5.61
N ALA A 116 -5.63 15.10 -5.03
CA ALA A 116 -6.80 14.52 -4.38
C ALA A 116 -7.32 15.42 -3.24
N GLY A 117 -6.44 16.03 -2.45
CA GLY A 117 -6.81 16.99 -1.41
C GLY A 117 -7.36 18.30 -1.97
N VAL A 118 -6.69 18.89 -2.97
CA VAL A 118 -7.09 20.16 -3.61
C VAL A 118 -8.46 20.04 -4.30
N PHE A 119 -8.70 18.95 -5.02
CA PHE A 119 -9.98 18.67 -5.68
C PHE A 119 -11.06 18.12 -4.74
N LYS A 120 -10.77 18.03 -3.43
CA LYS A 120 -11.69 17.54 -2.41
C LYS A 120 -12.21 16.13 -2.67
N LEU A 121 -11.32 15.27 -3.18
CA LEU A 121 -11.60 13.87 -3.48
C LEU A 121 -11.57 12.98 -2.23
N GLY A 122 -11.13 13.49 -1.07
CA GLY A 122 -11.10 12.74 0.19
C GLY A 122 -12.47 12.16 0.59
N LYS A 123 -13.56 12.79 0.16
CA LYS A 123 -14.93 12.27 0.38
C LYS A 123 -15.19 10.92 -0.30
N PHE A 124 -14.53 10.62 -1.42
CA PHE A 124 -14.78 9.41 -2.20
C PHE A 124 -14.12 8.18 -1.61
N VAL A 125 -13.07 8.36 -0.81
CA VAL A 125 -12.40 7.26 -0.10
C VAL A 125 -13.36 6.58 0.89
N ARG A 126 -14.35 7.32 1.42
CA ARG A 126 -15.43 6.77 2.26
C ARG A 126 -16.40 5.84 1.51
N LEU A 127 -16.34 5.80 0.17
CA LEU A 127 -17.18 4.91 -0.64
C LEU A 127 -16.60 3.51 -0.77
N ILE A 128 -15.38 3.25 -0.27
CA ILE A 128 -14.78 1.93 -0.35
C ILE A 128 -15.54 0.96 0.56
N PRO A 129 -16.07 -0.14 0.00
CA PRO A 129 -16.81 -1.11 0.77
C PRO A 129 -15.95 -1.77 1.84
N HIS A 130 -16.51 -1.95 3.03
CA HIS A 130 -15.84 -2.65 4.14
C HIS A 130 -15.34 -4.06 3.79
N PRO A 131 -16.05 -4.89 3.00
CA PRO A 131 -15.54 -6.19 2.55
C PRO A 131 -14.24 -6.10 1.74
N VAL A 132 -14.07 -5.05 0.92
CA VAL A 132 -12.84 -4.82 0.15
C VAL A 132 -11.68 -4.52 1.10
N MET A 133 -11.90 -3.66 2.09
CA MET A 133 -10.87 -3.30 3.06
C MET A 133 -10.43 -4.50 3.90
N MET A 134 -11.37 -5.32 4.41
CA MET A 134 -11.02 -6.54 5.14
C MET A 134 -10.30 -7.57 4.27
N GLY A 135 -10.75 -7.77 3.02
CA GLY A 135 -10.08 -8.68 2.10
C GLY A 135 -8.66 -8.23 1.77
N PHE A 136 -8.47 -6.93 1.55
CA PHE A 136 -7.16 -6.31 1.33
C PHE A 136 -6.22 -6.50 2.52
N VAL A 137 -6.69 -6.22 3.74
CA VAL A 137 -5.89 -6.36 4.96
C VAL A 137 -5.49 -7.81 5.21
N ASN A 138 -6.41 -8.77 5.00
CA ASN A 138 -6.09 -10.21 5.08
C ASN A 138 -5.05 -10.64 4.05
N GLY A 139 -5.24 -10.22 2.79
CA GLY A 139 -4.29 -10.49 1.73
C GLY A 139 -2.89 -9.92 2.03
N LEU A 140 -2.84 -8.65 2.48
CA LEU A 140 -1.60 -7.98 2.87
C LEU A 140 -0.88 -8.74 3.99
N ALA A 141 -1.61 -9.18 5.03
CA ALA A 141 -1.03 -9.96 6.12
C ALA A 141 -0.38 -11.26 5.60
N ILE A 142 -1.03 -11.95 4.64
CA ILE A 142 -0.48 -13.17 4.03
C ILE A 142 0.77 -12.86 3.18
N VAL A 143 0.77 -11.78 2.41
CA VAL A 143 1.93 -11.37 1.61
C VAL A 143 3.13 -11.05 2.51
N ILE A 144 2.90 -10.32 3.60
CA ILE A 144 3.94 -10.03 4.59
C ILE A 144 4.45 -11.32 5.24
N PHE A 145 3.56 -12.25 5.60
CA PHE A 145 3.93 -13.55 6.15
C PHE A 145 4.85 -14.33 5.20
N MET A 146 4.48 -14.41 3.91
CA MET A 146 5.28 -15.08 2.89
C MET A 146 6.65 -14.41 2.71
N ALA A 147 6.72 -13.08 2.79
CA ALA A 147 7.99 -12.35 2.77
C ALA A 147 8.89 -12.71 3.97
N GLN A 148 8.32 -12.89 5.17
CA GLN A 148 9.09 -13.29 6.36
C GLN A 148 9.67 -14.71 6.23
N LEU A 149 8.94 -15.64 5.60
CA LEU A 149 9.49 -16.97 5.31
C LEU A 149 10.73 -16.92 4.40
N GLY A 150 10.84 -15.89 3.56
CA GLY A 150 12.03 -15.63 2.74
C GLY A 150 13.30 -15.35 3.55
N MET A 151 13.16 -14.93 4.82
CA MET A 151 14.28 -14.62 5.72
C MET A 151 14.91 -15.87 6.36
N PHE A 152 14.29 -17.05 6.21
CA PHE A 152 14.86 -18.34 6.64
C PHE A 152 15.82 -18.94 5.58
N LYS A 153 16.53 -18.06 4.87
CA LYS A 153 17.52 -18.40 3.85
C LYS A 153 18.85 -17.75 4.19
N GLU A 154 19.93 -18.48 3.95
CA GLU A 154 21.30 -17.99 4.11
C GLU A 154 22.06 -18.04 2.78
N ASN A 155 23.16 -17.31 2.69
CA ASN A 155 24.01 -17.34 1.52
C ASN A 155 24.78 -18.66 1.46
N LYS A 156 24.62 -19.40 0.35
CA LYS A 156 25.42 -20.60 0.10
C LYS A 156 26.89 -20.18 0.02
N LYS A 157 27.75 -20.85 0.78
CA LYS A 157 29.18 -20.61 0.72
C LYS A 157 29.81 -21.40 -0.43
N ASP A 158 30.77 -20.79 -1.11
CA ASP A 158 31.57 -21.42 -2.16
C ASP A 158 32.69 -22.28 -1.57
N PHE A 159 33.50 -22.86 -2.45
CA PHE A 159 34.64 -23.70 -2.08
C PHE A 159 35.63 -23.02 -1.13
N PHE A 160 35.72 -21.69 -1.14
CA PHE A 160 36.61 -20.90 -0.29
C PHE A 160 35.92 -20.33 0.96
N GLY A 161 34.65 -20.68 1.21
CA GLY A 161 33.87 -20.15 2.31
C GLY A 161 33.33 -18.72 2.07
N GLN A 162 33.40 -18.21 0.85
CA GLN A 162 32.84 -16.90 0.47
C GLN A 162 31.40 -17.06 -0.04
N ASN A 163 30.66 -15.96 -0.18
CA ASN A 163 29.29 -16.01 -0.71
C ASN A 163 29.31 -16.46 -2.19
N MET A 164 28.73 -17.63 -2.48
CA MET A 164 28.71 -18.22 -3.82
C MET A 164 27.97 -17.30 -4.78
N ARG A 165 28.62 -16.91 -5.89
CA ARG A 165 28.03 -16.04 -6.91
C ARG A 165 27.29 -16.85 -7.96
N LYS A 166 26.08 -16.41 -8.31
CA LYS A 166 25.30 -16.94 -9.42
C LYS A 166 25.82 -16.31 -10.69
N THR A 167 26.40 -17.09 -11.59
CA THR A 167 27.01 -16.59 -12.82
C THR A 167 26.28 -17.12 -14.05
N GLN A 168 26.06 -16.26 -15.05
CA GLN A 168 25.58 -16.66 -16.37
C GLN A 168 26.74 -16.65 -17.37
N SER A 169 26.88 -17.74 -18.13
CA SER A 169 27.85 -17.84 -19.22
C SER A 169 27.48 -16.90 -20.37
N LYS A 170 28.43 -16.10 -20.87
CA LYS A 170 28.27 -15.24 -22.06
C LYS A 170 28.98 -15.86 -23.26
N GLU A 171 30.26 -15.59 -23.40
CA GLU A 171 31.07 -15.96 -24.56
C GLU A 171 32.09 -17.03 -24.16
N LEU A 172 32.33 -17.97 -25.05
CA LEU A 172 33.38 -18.97 -24.87
C LEU A 172 34.75 -18.28 -24.99
N ILE A 173 35.62 -18.46 -23.99
CA ILE A 173 36.96 -17.85 -23.90
C ILE A 173 38.05 -18.89 -24.11
N TYR A 174 37.85 -20.13 -23.63
CA TYR A 174 38.80 -21.22 -23.84
C TYR A 174 38.09 -22.51 -24.22
N ASN A 175 38.69 -23.30 -25.12
CA ASN A 175 38.22 -24.64 -25.44
C ASN A 175 38.82 -25.65 -24.44
N VAL A 176 38.03 -26.63 -24.03
CA VAL A 176 38.51 -27.73 -23.16
C VAL A 176 38.43 -29.03 -23.95
N SER A 177 39.55 -29.74 -24.04
CA SER A 177 39.64 -31.07 -24.66
C SER A 177 40.73 -31.87 -23.93
N ASP A 178 40.47 -33.12 -23.56
CA ASP A 178 41.45 -34.02 -22.94
C ASP A 178 42.14 -33.42 -21.70
N ASN A 179 41.36 -32.82 -20.79
CA ASN A 179 41.86 -32.11 -19.60
C ASN A 179 42.86 -30.97 -19.89
N LYS A 180 42.88 -30.45 -21.12
CA LYS A 180 43.71 -29.31 -21.53
C LYS A 180 42.82 -28.14 -21.94
N VAL A 181 43.14 -26.97 -21.39
CA VAL A 181 42.48 -25.69 -21.70
C VAL A 181 43.30 -25.00 -22.79
N LYS A 182 42.68 -24.80 -23.95
CA LYS A 182 43.30 -24.25 -25.15
C LYS A 182 42.73 -22.89 -25.50
N ASP A 183 43.61 -22.02 -26.00
CA ASP A 183 43.22 -20.75 -26.59
C ASP A 183 42.36 -20.97 -27.84
N ILE A 184 41.28 -20.19 -28.01
CA ILE A 184 40.34 -20.38 -29.12
C ILE A 184 40.96 -19.98 -30.47
N THR A 185 41.82 -18.96 -30.49
CA THR A 185 42.38 -18.42 -31.73
C THR A 185 43.63 -19.15 -32.16
N SER A 186 44.52 -19.47 -31.22
CA SER A 186 45.82 -20.08 -31.49
C SER A 186 45.87 -21.59 -31.27
N ASN A 187 44.84 -22.19 -30.66
CA ASN A 187 44.77 -23.61 -30.29
C ASN A 187 45.94 -24.09 -29.41
N THR A 188 46.67 -23.15 -28.79
CA THR A 188 47.78 -23.45 -27.89
C THR A 188 47.26 -23.91 -26.54
N VAL A 189 47.93 -24.88 -25.92
CA VAL A 189 47.57 -25.38 -24.59
C VAL A 189 48.10 -24.39 -23.54
N LEU A 190 47.19 -23.63 -22.93
CA LEU A 190 47.53 -22.62 -21.93
C LEU A 190 47.52 -23.20 -20.51
N PHE A 191 46.55 -24.07 -20.23
CA PHE A 191 46.38 -24.67 -18.90
C PHE A 191 46.07 -26.17 -18.97
N THR A 192 46.37 -26.88 -17.89
CA THR A 192 46.08 -28.29 -17.71
C THR A 192 45.22 -28.48 -16.45
N ILE A 193 44.16 -29.26 -16.57
CA ILE A 193 43.20 -29.56 -15.50
C ILE A 193 43.65 -30.84 -14.78
N GLU A 194 43.98 -30.72 -13.50
CA GLU A 194 44.37 -31.83 -12.63
C GLU A 194 43.42 -31.90 -11.43
N GLY A 195 42.38 -32.72 -11.54
CA GLY A 195 41.30 -32.77 -10.55
C GLY A 195 40.58 -31.42 -10.46
N ASN A 196 40.60 -30.79 -9.29
CA ASN A 196 40.03 -29.46 -9.07
C ASN A 196 41.03 -28.32 -9.28
N SER A 197 42.30 -28.61 -9.58
CA SER A 197 43.36 -27.61 -9.80
C SER A 197 43.56 -27.38 -11.29
N ILE A 198 43.72 -26.12 -11.71
CA ILE A 198 44.07 -25.74 -13.07
C ILE A 198 45.44 -25.05 -13.04
N LYS A 199 46.42 -25.70 -13.67
CA LYS A 199 47.82 -25.25 -13.70
C LYS A 199 48.19 -24.66 -15.05
N ASN A 200 49.02 -23.63 -15.05
CA ASN A 200 49.59 -23.08 -16.26
C ASN A 200 50.61 -24.05 -16.87
N SER A 201 50.42 -24.40 -18.14
CA SER A 201 51.20 -25.46 -18.80
C SER A 201 52.67 -25.09 -19.06
N SER A 202 53.02 -23.80 -19.02
CA SER A 202 54.41 -23.33 -19.19
C SER A 202 55.17 -23.22 -17.87
N THR A 203 54.48 -22.99 -16.75
CA THR A 203 55.11 -22.68 -15.45
C THR A 203 54.83 -23.73 -14.37
N GLY A 204 53.88 -24.63 -14.58
CA GLY A 204 53.44 -25.65 -13.62
C GLY A 204 52.75 -25.07 -12.37
N LYS A 205 52.57 -23.75 -12.27
CA LYS A 205 51.92 -23.09 -11.14
C LYS A 205 50.41 -23.19 -11.26
N GLU A 206 49.75 -23.39 -10.12
CA GLU A 206 48.30 -23.34 -9.99
C GLU A 206 47.81 -21.91 -10.16
N VAL A 207 46.85 -21.72 -11.08
CA VAL A 207 46.31 -20.40 -11.43
C VAL A 207 44.82 -20.34 -11.17
N PHE A 208 44.10 -21.45 -11.37
CA PHE A 208 42.67 -21.52 -11.11
C PHE A 208 42.27 -22.79 -10.37
N PHE A 209 41.10 -22.75 -9.75
CA PHE A 209 40.42 -23.89 -9.18
C PHE A 209 39.09 -24.13 -9.89
N LEU A 210 38.75 -25.38 -10.14
CA LEU A 210 37.48 -25.81 -10.68
C LEU A 210 36.64 -26.43 -9.57
N SER A 211 35.45 -25.88 -9.33
CA SER A 211 34.49 -26.47 -8.39
C SER A 211 33.06 -26.11 -8.81
N GLU A 212 32.14 -27.07 -8.73
CA GLU A 212 30.72 -26.91 -9.06
C GLU A 212 30.45 -26.22 -10.44
N GLY A 213 31.29 -26.47 -11.45
CA GLY A 213 31.15 -25.86 -12.78
C GLY A 213 31.59 -24.40 -12.86
N GLN A 214 32.26 -23.87 -11.83
CA GLN A 214 32.86 -22.54 -11.80
C GLN A 214 34.38 -22.61 -11.69
N VAL A 215 35.06 -21.68 -12.36
CA VAL A 215 36.51 -21.50 -12.33
C VAL A 215 36.84 -20.29 -11.47
N PHE A 216 37.60 -20.51 -10.41
CA PHE A 216 38.02 -19.51 -9.43
C PHE A 216 39.48 -19.15 -9.64
N ASP A 217 39.81 -17.86 -9.55
CA ASP A 217 41.20 -17.42 -9.53
C ASP A 217 41.88 -17.79 -8.20
N ALA A 218 43.03 -18.46 -8.27
CA ALA A 218 43.70 -19.00 -7.09
C ALA A 218 44.19 -17.91 -6.10
N LYS A 219 44.43 -16.68 -6.57
CA LYS A 219 44.90 -15.58 -5.72
C LYS A 219 43.76 -14.78 -5.13
N THR A 220 42.80 -14.40 -5.96
CA THR A 220 41.68 -13.52 -5.57
C THR A 220 40.49 -14.29 -5.01
N LYS A 221 40.44 -15.62 -5.26
CA LYS A 221 39.34 -16.53 -4.88
C LYS A 221 37.99 -16.18 -5.50
N LYS A 222 37.96 -15.30 -6.51
CA LYS A 222 36.75 -14.90 -7.22
C LYS A 222 36.48 -15.78 -8.42
N VAL A 223 35.22 -15.97 -8.77
CA VAL A 223 34.80 -16.66 -10.00
C VAL A 223 35.21 -15.81 -11.20
N VAL A 224 35.97 -16.40 -12.12
CA VAL A 224 36.44 -15.76 -13.35
C VAL A 224 35.82 -16.37 -14.61
N PHE A 225 35.48 -17.67 -14.58
CA PHE A 225 34.82 -18.35 -15.70
C PHE A 225 33.76 -19.34 -15.22
N ASN A 226 32.80 -19.65 -16.08
CA ASN A 226 31.95 -20.83 -15.96
C ASN A 226 32.55 -21.95 -16.83
N ALA A 227 32.65 -23.16 -16.30
CA ALA A 227 33.20 -24.30 -17.02
C ALA A 227 32.08 -25.25 -17.46
N THR A 228 32.19 -25.76 -18.68
CA THR A 228 31.45 -26.93 -19.17
C THR A 228 32.42 -27.89 -19.85
N ASP A 229 31.93 -29.07 -20.23
CA ASP A 229 32.72 -30.08 -20.96
C ASP A 229 33.30 -29.55 -22.29
N LYS A 230 32.71 -28.48 -22.84
CA LYS A 230 33.16 -27.87 -24.11
C LYS A 230 34.20 -26.77 -23.92
N GLY A 231 34.24 -26.12 -22.75
CA GLY A 231 35.16 -25.01 -22.52
C GLY A 231 34.79 -24.06 -21.39
N PHE A 232 35.58 -23.01 -21.25
CA PHE A 232 35.39 -21.95 -20.25
C PHE A 232 34.75 -20.73 -20.87
N TYR A 233 33.71 -20.23 -20.21
CA TYR A 233 32.90 -19.11 -20.65
C TYR A 233 33.11 -17.91 -19.73
N SER A 234 33.13 -16.72 -20.31
CA SER A 234 33.07 -15.46 -19.56
C SER A 234 31.78 -15.39 -18.75
N VAL A 235 31.86 -14.81 -17.55
CA VAL A 235 30.75 -14.76 -16.60
C VAL A 235 30.11 -13.38 -16.52
N LYS A 236 28.78 -13.36 -16.47
CA LYS A 236 28.00 -12.24 -15.94
C LYS A 236 27.53 -12.60 -14.54
N ASP A 237 27.93 -11.82 -13.55
CA ASP A 237 27.45 -11.98 -12.19
C ASP A 237 25.95 -11.62 -12.08
N LYS A 238 25.19 -12.47 -11.42
CA LYS A 238 23.74 -12.34 -11.16
C LYS A 238 23.43 -12.29 -9.66
N GLY A 239 24.43 -12.06 -8.80
CA GLY A 239 24.27 -11.92 -7.35
C GLY A 239 24.61 -13.20 -6.59
N VAL A 240 24.24 -13.25 -5.31
CA VAL A 240 24.59 -14.36 -4.40
C VAL A 240 23.55 -15.49 -4.48
N VAL A 241 24.00 -16.74 -4.43
CA VAL A 241 23.14 -17.93 -4.34
C VAL A 241 22.66 -18.08 -2.90
N LYS A 242 21.33 -18.05 -2.70
CA LYS A 242 20.69 -18.31 -1.40
C LYS A 242 20.23 -19.76 -1.29
N THR A 243 20.44 -20.38 -0.13
CA THR A 243 19.92 -21.70 0.23
C THR A 243 19.03 -21.60 1.46
N THR A 244 18.12 -22.55 1.65
CA THR A 244 17.32 -22.63 2.89
C THR A 244 18.27 -22.95 4.05
N MET A 245 18.09 -22.26 5.18
CA MET A 245 18.88 -22.52 6.40
C MET A 245 18.68 -23.96 6.88
N GLN A 246 19.74 -24.59 7.37
CA GLN A 246 19.70 -25.95 7.93
C GLN A 246 20.56 -26.03 9.19
N GLY A 247 20.34 -27.09 9.98
CA GLY A 247 21.15 -27.37 11.17
C GLY A 247 21.06 -26.30 12.25
N GLU A 248 22.21 -25.95 12.84
CA GLU A 248 22.32 -25.04 13.99
C GLU A 248 21.76 -23.65 13.71
N THR A 249 22.10 -23.04 12.57
CA THR A 249 21.62 -21.71 12.15
C THR A 249 20.08 -21.65 12.14
N LEU A 250 19.43 -22.70 11.63
CA LEU A 250 17.97 -22.78 11.58
C LEU A 250 17.36 -22.86 12.98
N TYR A 251 17.91 -23.68 13.86
CA TYR A 251 17.38 -23.82 15.23
C TYR A 251 17.58 -22.55 16.06
N ILE A 252 18.73 -21.87 15.92
CA ILE A 252 18.97 -20.56 16.53
C ILE A 252 17.96 -19.54 16.01
N MET A 253 17.76 -19.48 14.68
CA MET A 253 16.78 -18.59 14.05
C MET A 253 15.37 -18.82 14.61
N ILE A 254 14.89 -20.07 14.61
CA ILE A 254 13.56 -20.42 15.13
C ILE A 254 13.46 -20.09 16.64
N GLY A 255 14.46 -20.45 17.43
CA GLY A 255 14.45 -20.21 18.88
C GLY A 255 14.37 -18.72 19.22
N LEU A 256 15.17 -17.88 18.56
CA LEU A 256 15.14 -16.43 18.75
C LEU A 256 13.85 -15.79 18.23
N VAL A 257 13.30 -16.28 17.10
CA VAL A 257 11.99 -15.83 16.58
C VAL A 257 10.89 -16.13 17.59
N LEU A 258 10.80 -17.37 18.09
CA LEU A 258 9.79 -17.77 19.07
C LEU A 258 9.94 -17.01 20.40
N LEU A 259 11.18 -16.79 20.85
CA LEU A 259 11.44 -15.97 22.03
C LEU A 259 10.93 -14.53 21.84
N THR A 260 11.21 -13.93 20.69
CA THR A 260 10.71 -12.60 20.34
C THR A 260 9.19 -12.57 20.38
N MET A 261 8.52 -13.51 19.71
CA MET A 261 7.05 -13.61 19.70
C MET A 261 6.48 -13.77 21.11
N LEU A 262 7.11 -14.59 21.95
CA LEU A 262 6.72 -14.81 23.34
C LEU A 262 6.82 -13.52 24.16
N ILE A 263 7.90 -12.74 24.00
CA ILE A 263 8.05 -11.45 24.68
C ILE A 263 6.99 -10.46 24.20
N VAL A 264 6.77 -10.34 22.88
CA VAL A 264 5.78 -9.42 22.32
C VAL A 264 4.37 -9.75 22.80
N TRP A 265 4.01 -11.04 22.86
CA TRP A 265 2.70 -11.49 23.33
C TRP A 265 2.55 -11.43 24.86
N GLY A 266 3.61 -11.72 25.61
CA GLY A 266 3.59 -11.87 27.06
C GLY A 266 3.81 -10.56 27.83
N LEU A 267 4.73 -9.71 27.39
CA LEU A 267 5.14 -8.52 28.13
C LEU A 267 3.99 -7.51 28.35
N PRO A 268 3.09 -7.23 27.37
CA PRO A 268 1.96 -6.32 27.59
C PRO A 268 1.03 -6.76 28.73
N LYS A 269 1.02 -8.06 29.07
CA LYS A 269 0.23 -8.61 30.19
C LYS A 269 0.88 -8.38 31.55
N LEU A 270 2.17 -8.06 31.58
CA LEU A 270 2.94 -7.76 32.79
C LEU A 270 3.12 -6.25 32.98
N THR A 271 3.40 -5.52 31.91
CA THR A 271 3.62 -4.07 31.93
C THR A 271 3.27 -3.44 30.59
N THR A 272 2.65 -2.25 30.65
CA THR A 272 2.31 -1.44 29.47
C THR A 272 3.19 -0.21 29.33
N LYS A 273 4.20 -0.05 30.19
CA LYS A 273 5.06 1.16 30.23
C LYS A 273 6.07 1.25 29.10
N VAL A 274 6.43 0.12 28.49
CA VAL A 274 7.48 0.04 27.45
C VAL A 274 6.91 -0.73 26.25
N PRO A 275 7.20 -0.32 25.00
CA PRO A 275 6.77 -1.07 23.82
C PRO A 275 7.32 -2.50 23.81
N ALA A 276 6.45 -3.48 23.61
CA ALA A 276 6.82 -4.89 23.68
C ALA A 276 7.74 -5.32 22.53
N ALA A 277 7.52 -4.82 21.31
CA ALA A 277 8.39 -5.05 20.16
C ALA A 277 9.82 -4.54 20.38
N LEU A 278 9.98 -3.31 20.88
CA LEU A 278 11.29 -2.75 21.22
C LEU A 278 11.98 -3.60 22.29
N THR A 279 11.24 -3.96 23.35
CA THR A 279 11.79 -4.75 24.46
C THR A 279 12.25 -6.11 23.98
N ALA A 280 11.48 -6.78 23.11
CA ALA A 280 11.85 -8.05 22.51
C ALA A 280 13.14 -7.92 21.69
N ILE A 281 13.26 -6.89 20.86
CA ILE A 281 14.46 -6.64 20.06
C ILE A 281 15.68 -6.41 20.94
N LEU A 282 15.57 -5.57 21.96
CA LEU A 282 16.70 -5.29 22.87
C LEU A 282 17.12 -6.56 23.60
N ILE A 283 16.18 -7.33 24.17
CA ILE A 283 16.49 -8.56 24.90
C ILE A 283 17.14 -9.59 23.98
N VAL A 284 16.58 -9.83 22.79
CA VAL A 284 17.10 -10.82 21.84
C VAL A 284 18.45 -10.40 21.28
N THR A 285 18.67 -9.11 21.06
CA THR A 285 19.97 -8.56 20.66
C THR A 285 21.01 -8.78 21.76
N LEU A 286 20.68 -8.45 23.01
CA LEU A 286 21.58 -8.68 24.15
C LEU A 286 21.91 -10.16 24.30
N ILE A 287 20.91 -11.04 24.21
CA ILE A 287 21.14 -12.48 24.26
C ILE A 287 22.09 -12.89 23.14
N SER A 288 21.81 -12.53 21.88
CA SER A 288 22.64 -12.92 20.73
C SER A 288 24.09 -12.43 20.88
N VAL A 289 24.29 -11.16 21.25
CA VAL A 289 25.62 -10.56 21.41
C VAL A 289 26.41 -11.18 22.56
N PHE A 290 25.80 -11.37 23.74
CA PHE A 290 26.52 -11.88 24.91
C PHE A 290 26.75 -13.39 24.87
N SER A 291 25.85 -14.16 24.24
CA SER A 291 26.01 -15.61 24.11
C SER A 291 26.88 -16.02 22.93
N GLY A 292 27.26 -15.08 22.06
CA GLY A 292 28.06 -15.36 20.87
C GLY A 292 27.34 -16.27 19.88
N LEU A 293 25.99 -16.25 19.88
CA LEU A 293 25.20 -17.06 18.95
C LEU A 293 25.48 -16.60 17.51
N SER A 294 25.74 -17.57 16.63
CA SER A 294 25.93 -17.36 15.19
C SER A 294 24.61 -16.99 14.49
N SER A 295 23.98 -15.88 14.88
CA SER A 295 22.78 -15.34 14.23
C SER A 295 23.15 -14.28 13.22
N ILE A 296 22.49 -14.29 12.05
CA ILE A 296 22.66 -13.23 11.05
C ILE A 296 22.04 -11.95 11.61
N ASN A 297 22.85 -10.90 11.70
CA ASN A 297 22.41 -9.56 12.12
C ASN A 297 22.07 -8.68 10.91
N VAL A 298 21.47 -7.52 11.17
CA VAL A 298 21.06 -6.55 10.16
C VAL A 298 22.23 -6.07 9.31
N GLY A 299 23.37 -5.76 9.93
CA GLY A 299 24.56 -5.29 9.21
C GLY A 299 25.08 -6.32 8.22
N ASP A 300 25.16 -7.59 8.65
CA ASP A 300 25.58 -8.71 7.82
C ASP A 300 24.62 -8.92 6.66
N PHE A 301 23.30 -8.83 6.89
CA PHE A 301 22.29 -8.93 5.83
C PHE A 301 22.45 -7.87 4.75
N ILE A 302 22.71 -6.62 5.15
CA ILE A 302 22.89 -5.49 4.22
C ILE A 302 24.16 -5.70 3.39
N ARG A 303 25.26 -6.07 4.05
CA ARG A 303 26.55 -6.34 3.38
C ARG A 303 26.47 -7.53 2.42
N ASP A 304 25.78 -8.58 2.83
CA ASP A 304 25.50 -9.76 2.02
C ASP A 304 24.61 -9.46 0.80
N GLY A 305 23.76 -8.44 0.90
CA GLY A 305 22.98 -7.88 -0.20
C GLY A 305 23.75 -6.93 -1.12
N GLY A 306 25.03 -6.63 -0.84
CA GLY A 306 25.86 -5.72 -1.62
C GLY A 306 25.89 -4.27 -1.12
N GLY A 307 25.31 -3.98 0.06
CA GLY A 307 25.35 -2.66 0.69
C GLY A 307 26.63 -2.42 1.50
N ALA A 308 26.99 -1.15 1.73
CA ALA A 308 28.18 -0.77 2.49
C ALA A 308 27.99 -0.79 4.03
N GLY A 309 26.77 -1.05 4.52
CA GLY A 309 26.36 -0.91 5.92
C GLY A 309 25.37 0.24 6.14
N LEU A 310 25.03 0.52 7.39
CA LEU A 310 24.23 1.66 7.85
C LEU A 310 25.18 2.75 8.34
N ASN A 311 25.37 3.82 7.57
CA ASN A 311 26.15 4.98 7.99
C ASN A 311 25.22 6.19 8.08
N GLY A 312 24.55 6.40 9.21
CA GLY A 312 23.44 7.34 9.32
C GLY A 312 23.76 8.76 8.85
N ILE A 313 24.87 9.32 9.34
CA ILE A 313 25.29 10.71 9.03
C ILE A 313 25.80 10.81 7.58
N ASP A 314 26.67 9.90 7.15
CA ASP A 314 27.25 9.94 5.79
C ASP A 314 26.21 9.64 4.71
N GLU A 315 25.25 8.76 5.01
CA GLU A 315 24.15 8.41 4.11
C GLU A 315 23.13 9.56 4.00
N ILE A 316 22.83 10.27 5.09
CA ILE A 316 22.02 11.50 5.01
C ILE A 316 22.77 12.62 4.29
N SER A 317 24.06 12.81 4.60
CA SER A 317 24.87 13.86 3.97
C SER A 317 25.03 13.64 2.46
N SER A 318 25.20 12.39 2.03
CA SER A 318 25.26 12.06 0.59
C SER A 318 23.90 12.22 -0.09
N LYS A 319 22.78 11.85 0.57
CA LYS A 319 21.42 12.05 0.04
C LYS A 319 20.98 13.51 -0.04
N LEU A 320 21.60 14.41 0.73
CA LEU A 320 21.42 15.86 0.58
C LEU A 320 22.03 16.41 -0.71
N ASN A 321 22.87 15.65 -1.41
CA ASN A 321 23.30 15.98 -2.77
C ASN A 321 22.19 15.63 -3.78
N ILE A 322 21.14 16.45 -3.80
CA ILE A 322 19.94 16.27 -4.64
C ILE A 322 20.33 16.10 -6.12
N LEU A 323 21.36 16.81 -6.59
CA LEU A 323 21.74 16.77 -8.01
C LEU A 323 22.26 15.38 -8.43
N GLU A 324 23.04 14.74 -7.55
CA GLU A 324 23.58 13.39 -7.78
C GLU A 324 22.50 12.32 -7.61
N LEU A 325 21.60 12.50 -6.64
CA LEU A 325 20.48 11.59 -6.41
C LEU A 325 19.58 11.43 -7.64
N TRP A 326 19.33 12.53 -8.34
CA TRP A 326 18.44 12.57 -9.50
C TRP A 326 19.15 12.40 -10.85
N SER A 327 20.50 12.47 -10.90
CA SER A 327 21.24 12.32 -12.17
C SER A 327 21.20 10.92 -12.77
N HIS A 328 20.94 9.90 -11.95
CA HIS A 328 20.83 8.51 -12.40
C HIS A 328 19.44 8.17 -12.95
N LEU A 329 18.43 9.03 -12.75
CA LEU A 329 17.07 8.78 -13.21
C LEU A 329 16.84 9.41 -14.60
N PRO A 330 16.50 8.62 -15.64
CA PRO A 330 16.14 9.18 -16.92
C PRO A 330 14.75 9.81 -16.85
N PHE A 331 14.68 11.13 -17.04
CA PHE A 331 13.43 11.87 -17.14
C PHE A 331 12.82 11.72 -18.54
N ASN A 332 12.09 10.63 -18.76
CA ASN A 332 11.39 10.35 -20.02
C ASN A 332 10.00 9.74 -19.78
N LEU A 333 9.24 9.55 -20.86
CA LEU A 333 7.89 9.01 -20.81
C LEU A 333 7.87 7.53 -20.37
N ASP A 334 8.94 6.78 -20.61
CA ASP A 334 9.03 5.37 -20.24
C ASP A 334 9.18 5.19 -18.73
N THR A 335 10.01 6.02 -18.10
CA THR A 335 10.09 6.14 -16.63
C THR A 335 8.74 6.49 -16.06
N LEU A 336 8.06 7.51 -16.61
CA LEU A 336 6.74 7.91 -16.12
C LEU A 336 5.70 6.78 -16.27
N LYS A 337 5.63 6.13 -17.43
CA LYS A 337 4.72 4.99 -17.67
C LYS A 337 5.01 3.81 -16.74
N PHE A 338 6.27 3.59 -16.39
CA PHE A 338 6.66 2.53 -15.48
C PHE A 338 6.24 2.83 -14.04
N ILE A 339 6.53 4.02 -13.52
CA ILE A 339 6.25 4.38 -12.12
C ILE A 339 4.78 4.78 -11.87
N ALA A 340 4.08 5.30 -12.88
CA ALA A 340 2.75 5.90 -12.71
C ALA A 340 1.71 4.94 -12.12
N PRO A 341 1.61 3.65 -12.54
CA PRO A 341 0.72 2.71 -11.90
C PRO A 341 1.03 2.57 -10.42
N TYR A 342 2.27 2.25 -10.04
CA TYR A 342 2.65 2.06 -8.63
C TYR A 342 2.45 3.31 -7.79
N ALA A 343 2.77 4.50 -8.32
CA ALA A 343 2.57 5.77 -7.63
C ALA A 343 1.09 6.06 -7.37
N PHE A 344 0.22 5.82 -8.36
CA PHE A 344 -1.22 5.99 -8.21
C PHE A 344 -1.82 5.01 -7.20
N LEU A 345 -1.30 3.78 -7.17
CA LEU A 345 -1.73 2.73 -6.25
C LEU A 345 -1.29 3.03 -4.82
N ALA A 346 -0.02 3.36 -4.63
CA ALA A 346 0.51 3.82 -3.36
C ALA A 346 -0.23 5.07 -2.85
N ALA A 347 -0.54 6.03 -3.74
CA ALA A 347 -1.33 7.21 -3.38
C ALA A 347 -2.73 6.82 -2.89
N SER A 348 -3.41 5.95 -3.62
CA SER A 348 -4.76 5.48 -3.28
C SER A 348 -4.78 4.74 -1.94
N VAL A 349 -3.96 3.70 -1.78
CA VAL A 349 -3.85 2.93 -0.53
C VAL A 349 -3.43 3.83 0.64
N GLY A 350 -2.44 4.69 0.42
CA GLY A 350 -1.98 5.62 1.44
C GLY A 350 -3.04 6.62 1.89
N LEU A 351 -3.93 7.09 1.00
CA LEU A 351 -5.05 7.95 1.38
C LEU A 351 -6.15 7.17 2.10
N ILE A 352 -6.42 5.93 1.68
CA ILE A 352 -7.41 5.05 2.33
C ILE A 352 -7.02 4.80 3.77
N GLU A 353 -5.78 4.37 3.99
CA GLU A 353 -5.27 4.10 5.33
C GLU A 353 -5.28 5.35 6.21
N THR A 354 -4.86 6.49 5.66
CA THR A 354 -4.83 7.76 6.41
C THR A 354 -6.23 8.24 6.79
N LEU A 355 -7.20 8.19 5.87
CA LEU A 355 -8.56 8.64 6.15
C LEU A 355 -9.33 7.66 7.05
N MET A 356 -9.05 6.36 6.96
CA MET A 356 -9.56 5.39 7.94
C MET A 356 -8.97 5.66 9.33
N THR A 357 -7.67 5.89 9.41
CA THR A 357 -6.98 6.24 10.66
C THR A 357 -7.57 7.51 11.25
N MET A 358 -7.83 8.53 10.43
CA MET A 358 -8.49 9.76 10.85
C MET A 358 -9.88 9.50 11.44
N ASN A 359 -10.71 8.68 10.78
CA ASN A 359 -12.04 8.35 11.31
C ASN A 359 -11.96 7.59 12.64
N LEU A 360 -10.95 6.73 12.82
CA LEU A 360 -10.71 6.06 14.10
C LEU A 360 -10.30 7.06 15.19
N VAL A 361 -9.42 8.02 14.90
CA VAL A 361 -9.08 9.09 15.84
C VAL A 361 -10.32 9.94 16.16
N ASP A 362 -11.17 10.19 15.16
CA ASP A 362 -12.43 10.90 15.33
C ASP A 362 -13.36 10.21 16.32
N GLU A 363 -13.44 8.88 16.26
CA GLU A 363 -14.21 8.07 17.21
C GLU A 363 -13.56 8.04 18.60
N LEU A 364 -12.25 7.82 18.69
CA LEU A 364 -11.52 7.72 19.98
C LEU A 364 -11.41 9.05 20.74
N THR A 365 -11.56 10.18 20.05
CA THR A 365 -11.41 11.53 20.64
C THR A 365 -12.65 12.40 20.50
N GLU A 366 -13.77 11.83 20.01
CA GLU A 366 -15.06 12.49 19.84
C GLU A 366 -14.96 13.86 19.14
N SER A 367 -14.10 13.96 18.12
CA SER A 367 -13.87 15.19 17.35
C SER A 367 -13.70 14.89 15.87
N ARG A 368 -13.72 15.91 14.99
CA ARG A 368 -13.62 15.69 13.53
C ARG A 368 -12.35 16.28 12.94
N GLY A 369 -11.66 15.49 12.12
CA GLY A 369 -10.56 15.91 11.27
C GLY A 369 -11.01 16.49 9.92
N ASN A 370 -10.11 17.22 9.25
CA ASN A 370 -10.31 17.65 7.86
C ASN A 370 -9.54 16.74 6.90
N GLY A 371 -10.27 15.83 6.23
CA GLY A 371 -9.67 14.86 5.32
C GLY A 371 -8.94 15.47 4.13
N ASN A 372 -9.47 16.55 3.52
CA ASN A 372 -8.82 17.18 2.37
C ASN A 372 -7.48 17.82 2.75
N ARG A 373 -7.43 18.47 3.93
CA ARG A 373 -6.18 19.02 4.48
C ARG A 373 -5.19 17.92 4.81
N GLU A 374 -5.66 16.79 5.34
CA GLU A 374 -4.84 15.61 5.61
C GLU A 374 -4.21 15.06 4.32
N CYS A 375 -5.00 14.91 3.24
CA CYS A 375 -4.51 14.48 1.93
C CYS A 375 -3.39 15.39 1.39
N VAL A 376 -3.56 16.73 1.51
CA VAL A 376 -2.54 17.69 1.07
C VAL A 376 -1.26 17.57 1.91
N ALA A 377 -1.39 17.47 3.24
CA ALA A 377 -0.24 17.36 4.13
C ALA A 377 0.53 16.06 3.91
N GLN A 378 -0.17 14.94 3.78
CA GLN A 378 0.44 13.65 3.48
C GLN A 378 1.11 13.66 2.10
N GLY A 379 0.44 14.21 1.08
CA GLY A 379 1.00 14.32 -0.26
C GLY A 379 2.26 15.19 -0.29
N ALA A 380 2.25 16.33 0.42
CA ALA A 380 3.44 17.15 0.60
C ALA A 380 4.55 16.35 1.30
N GLY A 381 4.23 15.65 2.40
CA GLY A 381 5.20 14.80 3.11
C GLY A 381 5.86 13.76 2.19
N ASN A 382 5.09 13.14 1.30
CA ASN A 382 5.61 12.19 0.32
C ASN A 382 6.45 12.85 -0.77
N ILE A 383 6.06 14.02 -1.29
CA ILE A 383 6.89 14.79 -2.23
C ILE A 383 8.24 15.10 -1.60
N PHE A 384 8.25 15.66 -0.40
CA PHE A 384 9.48 15.98 0.32
C PHE A 384 10.29 14.72 0.63
N SER A 385 9.65 13.65 1.08
CA SER A 385 10.34 12.38 1.33
C SER A 385 11.07 11.88 0.07
N GLY A 386 10.38 11.77 -1.06
CA GLY A 386 10.99 11.29 -2.31
C GLY A 386 12.09 12.21 -2.84
N LEU A 387 11.92 13.53 -2.75
CA LEU A 387 12.94 14.52 -3.17
C LEU A 387 14.25 14.40 -2.40
N PHE A 388 14.18 14.08 -1.11
CA PHE A 388 15.34 13.96 -0.22
C PHE A 388 15.81 12.50 -0.02
N GLY A 389 15.35 11.57 -0.86
CA GLY A 389 15.87 10.20 -0.87
C GLY A 389 15.22 9.26 0.15
N GLY A 390 14.02 9.55 0.64
CA GLY A 390 13.22 8.73 1.54
C GLY A 390 12.09 7.95 0.86
N THR A 391 11.49 7.00 1.58
CA THR A 391 10.33 6.23 1.10
C THR A 391 9.01 6.96 1.27
N GLY A 392 7.97 6.49 0.56
CA GLY A 392 6.60 6.92 0.80
C GLY A 392 6.05 6.46 2.15
N GLY A 393 5.02 7.17 2.62
CA GLY A 393 4.35 6.92 3.89
C GLY A 393 2.87 7.33 3.89
N CYS A 394 2.20 6.92 4.96
CA CYS A 394 0.78 7.19 5.22
C CYS A 394 0.48 7.20 6.72
N GLY A 395 -0.76 7.52 7.07
CA GLY A 395 -1.28 7.35 8.42
C GLY A 395 -1.21 5.88 8.83
N MET A 396 -0.74 5.64 10.06
CA MET A 396 -0.57 4.30 10.61
C MET A 396 -1.57 4.07 11.73
N ILE A 397 -2.47 3.11 11.54
CA ILE A 397 -3.54 2.81 12.50
C ILE A 397 -2.96 2.41 13.86
N GLY A 398 -2.07 1.41 13.90
CA GLY A 398 -1.49 0.89 15.14
C GLY A 398 -0.74 1.96 15.94
N GLN A 399 0.15 2.70 15.26
CA GLN A 399 0.95 3.76 15.88
C GLN A 399 0.08 4.93 16.37
N THR A 400 -1.01 5.24 15.66
CA THR A 400 -1.99 6.24 16.07
C THR A 400 -2.77 5.78 17.32
N VAL A 401 -3.18 4.52 17.39
CA VAL A 401 -3.85 3.97 18.59
C VAL A 401 -2.91 4.02 19.80
N ILE A 402 -1.64 3.64 19.64
CA ILE A 402 -0.62 3.76 20.71
C ILE A 402 -0.48 5.22 21.16
N ASN A 403 -0.40 6.16 20.22
CA ASN A 403 -0.30 7.59 20.52
C ASN A 403 -1.48 8.10 21.36
N ILE A 404 -2.71 7.79 20.94
CA ILE A 404 -3.93 8.24 21.62
C ILE A 404 -4.06 7.58 23.01
N ASN A 405 -3.73 6.29 23.13
CA ASN A 405 -3.75 5.57 24.42
C ASN A 405 -2.66 6.06 25.38
N ALA A 406 -1.52 6.53 24.86
CA ALA A 406 -0.46 7.18 25.63
C ALA A 406 -0.79 8.64 26.02
N GLY A 407 -1.95 9.16 25.62
CA GLY A 407 -2.40 10.52 25.94
C GLY A 407 -2.05 11.59 24.90
N GLY A 408 -1.35 11.24 23.82
CA GLY A 408 -0.94 12.15 22.76
C GLY A 408 -2.10 12.52 21.84
N ARG A 409 -2.75 13.66 22.08
CA ARG A 409 -3.90 14.13 21.29
C ARG A 409 -3.60 15.40 20.48
N GLY A 410 -2.50 16.08 20.77
CA GLY A 410 -2.08 17.27 20.05
C GLY A 410 -1.22 16.98 18.83
N ARG A 411 -0.74 18.05 18.19
CA ARG A 411 0.22 17.95 17.07
C ARG A 411 1.64 17.72 17.56
N LEU A 412 1.94 18.13 18.79
CA LEU A 412 3.26 17.98 19.37
C LEU A 412 3.66 16.51 19.46
N SER A 413 2.72 15.59 19.67
CA SER A 413 3.05 14.15 19.72
C SER A 413 3.63 13.65 18.39
N GLY A 414 3.03 14.02 17.26
CA GLY A 414 3.56 13.70 15.93
C GLY A 414 4.92 14.36 15.65
N VAL A 415 5.12 15.61 16.07
CA VAL A 415 6.41 16.31 15.95
C VAL A 415 7.48 15.60 16.79
N MET A 416 7.17 15.27 18.04
CA MET A 416 8.10 14.58 18.95
C MET A 416 8.43 13.18 18.47
N MET A 417 7.46 12.47 17.89
CA MET A 417 7.68 11.19 17.22
C MET A 417 8.72 11.35 16.09
N ALA A 418 8.53 12.30 15.18
CA ALA A 418 9.44 12.52 14.06
C ALA A 418 10.85 12.94 14.52
N LEU A 419 10.97 13.84 15.50
CA LEU A 419 12.27 14.27 16.04
C LEU A 419 13.01 13.15 16.79
N THR A 420 12.28 12.33 17.54
CA THR A 420 12.85 11.17 18.22
C THR A 420 13.38 10.19 17.17
N LEU A 421 12.60 9.94 16.12
CA LEU A 421 13.01 9.07 15.01
C LEU A 421 14.27 9.60 14.32
N LEU A 422 14.33 10.90 14.03
CA LEU A 422 15.52 11.54 13.46
C LEU A 422 16.76 11.35 14.35
N THR A 423 16.59 11.49 15.66
CA THR A 423 17.67 11.28 16.63
C THR A 423 18.20 9.85 16.56
N PHE A 424 17.31 8.85 16.47
CA PHE A 424 17.72 7.46 16.28
C PHE A 424 18.46 7.23 14.96
N ILE A 425 18.01 7.83 13.87
CA ILE A 425 18.68 7.69 12.56
C ILE A 425 20.12 8.24 12.61
N LEU A 426 20.32 9.38 13.29
CA LEU A 426 21.63 10.05 13.33
C LEU A 426 22.63 9.37 14.26
N PHE A 427 22.19 8.71 15.32
CA PHE A 427 23.08 8.24 16.40
C PHE A 427 23.00 6.74 16.70
N ALA A 428 22.00 6.02 16.19
CA ALA A 428 21.77 4.62 16.53
C ALA A 428 22.08 3.62 15.41
N ASP A 429 22.66 4.06 14.28
CA ASP A 429 23.01 3.23 13.12
C ASP A 429 23.83 1.98 13.49
N LYS A 430 24.91 2.15 14.28
CA LYS A 430 25.76 1.04 14.76
C LYS A 430 25.03 0.03 15.63
N TYR A 431 24.01 0.47 16.36
CA TYR A 431 23.21 -0.42 17.20
C TYR A 431 22.17 -1.17 16.38
N ILE A 432 21.59 -0.53 15.36
CA ILE A 432 20.65 -1.18 14.44
C ILE A 432 21.34 -2.31 13.69
N GLU A 433 22.60 -2.14 13.26
CA GLU A 433 23.36 -3.22 12.58
C GLU A 433 23.53 -4.48 13.43
N GLN A 434 23.61 -4.36 14.75
CA GLN A 434 23.81 -5.49 15.66
C GLN A 434 22.53 -6.29 15.93
N VAL A 435 21.37 -5.77 15.53
CA VAL A 435 20.08 -6.44 15.77
C VAL A 435 20.02 -7.75 14.99
N PRO A 436 19.77 -8.90 15.64
CA PRO A 436 19.55 -10.17 14.94
C PRO A 436 18.31 -10.09 14.05
N ILE A 437 18.42 -10.58 12.81
CA ILE A 437 17.26 -10.66 11.89
C ILE A 437 16.12 -11.46 12.52
N ALA A 438 16.44 -12.48 13.31
CA ALA A 438 15.47 -13.29 14.04
C ALA A 438 14.52 -12.44 14.91
N ALA A 439 15.04 -11.38 15.54
CA ALA A 439 14.23 -10.48 16.34
C ALA A 439 13.23 -9.69 15.48
N LEU A 440 13.67 -9.19 14.33
CA LEU A 440 12.79 -8.47 13.40
C LEU A 440 11.73 -9.39 12.80
N VAL A 441 12.12 -10.61 12.39
CA VAL A 441 11.19 -11.62 11.86
C VAL A 441 10.14 -12.02 12.90
N GLY A 442 10.53 -12.19 14.16
CA GLY A 442 9.59 -12.48 15.25
C GLY A 442 8.60 -11.34 15.50
N VAL A 443 9.06 -10.08 15.49
CA VAL A 443 8.17 -8.91 15.58
C VAL A 443 7.21 -8.87 14.38
N MET A 444 7.70 -9.15 13.17
CA MET A 444 6.88 -9.15 11.96
C MET A 444 5.83 -10.27 11.95
N PHE A 445 6.14 -11.45 12.48
CA PHE A 445 5.13 -12.50 12.65
C PHE A 445 4.02 -12.09 13.59
N MET A 446 4.34 -11.41 14.70
CA MET A 446 3.32 -10.86 15.59
C MET A 446 2.48 -9.79 14.90
N MET A 447 3.12 -8.88 14.18
CA MET A 447 2.43 -7.84 13.41
C MET A 447 1.51 -8.44 12.35
N VAL A 448 1.91 -9.52 11.66
CA VAL A 448 1.04 -10.25 10.72
C VAL A 448 -0.20 -10.81 11.42
N ILE A 449 -0.02 -11.43 12.59
CA ILE A 449 -1.14 -11.98 13.38
C ILE A 449 -2.11 -10.86 13.79
N GLU A 450 -1.59 -9.69 14.16
CA GLU A 450 -2.39 -8.52 14.53
C GLU A 450 -3.07 -7.86 13.33
N THR A 451 -2.38 -7.80 12.19
CA THR A 451 -2.90 -7.21 10.94
C THR A 451 -4.02 -8.07 10.36
N PHE A 452 -3.93 -9.40 10.47
CA PHE A 452 -4.94 -10.30 9.93
C PHE A 452 -6.30 -10.04 10.59
N ALA A 453 -7.33 -9.74 9.78
CA ALA A 453 -8.65 -9.41 10.28
C ALA A 453 -9.42 -10.70 10.65
N TRP A 454 -9.15 -11.28 11.83
CA TRP A 454 -9.80 -12.51 12.32
C TRP A 454 -11.33 -12.45 12.39
N SER A 455 -11.90 -11.23 12.48
CA SER A 455 -13.34 -11.01 12.36
C SER A 455 -13.91 -11.45 11.01
N SER A 456 -13.12 -11.42 9.92
CA SER A 456 -13.53 -11.82 8.57
C SER A 456 -14.19 -13.21 8.52
N PHE A 457 -13.61 -14.21 9.19
CA PHE A 457 -14.20 -15.55 9.26
C PHE A 457 -15.56 -15.58 9.97
N ARG A 458 -15.72 -14.78 11.04
CA ARG A 458 -16.96 -14.71 11.82
C ARG A 458 -18.07 -14.00 11.06
N ILE A 459 -17.74 -13.00 10.25
CA ILE A 459 -18.72 -12.24 9.48
C ILE A 459 -19.11 -12.92 8.17
N LEU A 460 -18.31 -13.87 7.66
CA LEU A 460 -18.54 -14.49 6.35
C LEU A 460 -19.93 -15.16 6.25
N LYS A 461 -20.46 -15.64 7.37
CA LYS A 461 -21.82 -16.22 7.49
C LYS A 461 -22.91 -15.20 7.82
N LYS A 462 -22.56 -13.94 8.07
CA LYS A 462 -23.46 -12.85 8.52
C LYS A 462 -23.70 -11.77 7.47
N ILE A 463 -22.83 -11.66 6.47
CA ILE A 463 -22.90 -10.63 5.42
C ILE A 463 -23.57 -11.17 4.14
N PRO A 464 -24.06 -10.30 3.24
CA PRO A 464 -24.57 -10.72 1.94
C PRO A 464 -23.56 -11.58 1.16
N VAL A 465 -24.03 -12.53 0.36
CA VAL A 465 -23.18 -13.43 -0.42
C VAL A 465 -22.25 -12.65 -1.37
N SER A 466 -22.73 -11.54 -1.95
CA SER A 466 -21.89 -10.65 -2.77
C SER A 466 -20.68 -10.11 -2.02
N ASP A 467 -20.88 -9.71 -0.76
CA ASP A 467 -19.87 -9.09 0.07
C ASP A 467 -18.87 -10.14 0.57
N ALA A 468 -19.37 -11.34 0.89
CA ALA A 468 -18.53 -12.50 1.19
C ALA A 468 -17.63 -12.88 0.00
N PHE A 469 -18.19 -12.89 -1.21
CA PHE A 469 -17.44 -13.15 -2.44
C PHE A 469 -16.36 -12.09 -2.68
N VAL A 470 -16.69 -10.80 -2.53
CA VAL A 470 -15.74 -9.69 -2.63
C VAL A 470 -14.59 -9.85 -1.62
N LEU A 471 -14.88 -10.18 -0.37
CA LEU A 471 -13.84 -10.36 0.65
C LEU A 471 -12.84 -11.46 0.24
N ILE A 472 -13.35 -12.62 -0.19
CA ILE A 472 -12.52 -13.76 -0.57
C ILE A 472 -11.69 -13.43 -1.82
N ILE A 473 -12.32 -12.87 -2.86
CA ILE A 473 -11.62 -12.60 -4.11
C ILE A 473 -10.54 -11.53 -3.93
N VAL A 474 -10.80 -10.47 -3.15
CA VAL A 474 -9.78 -9.45 -2.87
C VAL A 474 -8.63 -10.06 -2.08
N SER A 475 -8.90 -10.91 -1.08
CA SER A 475 -7.86 -11.62 -0.32
C SER A 475 -6.99 -12.50 -1.24
N ALA A 476 -7.62 -13.29 -2.11
CA ALA A 476 -6.92 -14.18 -3.02
C ALA A 476 -6.10 -13.41 -4.08
N VAL A 477 -6.72 -12.41 -4.72
CA VAL A 477 -6.04 -11.59 -5.74
C VAL A 477 -4.85 -10.87 -5.14
N THR A 478 -4.95 -10.40 -3.90
CA THR A 478 -3.82 -9.78 -3.20
C THR A 478 -2.61 -10.72 -3.04
N VAL A 479 -2.85 -12.01 -2.82
CA VAL A 479 -1.78 -12.99 -2.60
C VAL A 479 -1.13 -13.43 -3.91
N PHE A 480 -1.94 -13.62 -4.96
CA PHE A 480 -1.47 -14.19 -6.23
C PHE A 480 -1.13 -13.16 -7.30
N PHE A 481 -1.64 -11.94 -7.17
CA PHE A 481 -1.45 -10.83 -8.10
C PHE A 481 -1.00 -9.59 -7.33
N ASP A 482 -0.84 -8.48 -8.05
CA ASP A 482 -0.51 -7.21 -7.43
C ASP A 482 -1.63 -6.75 -6.48
N LEU A 483 -1.25 -6.33 -5.27
CA LEU A 483 -2.11 -5.79 -4.22
C LEU A 483 -3.06 -4.70 -4.75
N ALA A 484 -2.59 -3.91 -5.71
CA ALA A 484 -3.35 -2.90 -6.40
C ALA A 484 -4.56 -3.41 -7.17
N ILE A 485 -4.35 -4.48 -7.93
CA ILE A 485 -5.39 -5.09 -8.77
C ILE A 485 -6.51 -5.59 -7.86
N ALA A 486 -6.15 -6.12 -6.69
CA ALA A 486 -7.12 -6.59 -5.70
C ALA A 486 -8.09 -5.51 -5.25
N VAL A 487 -7.60 -4.30 -4.92
CA VAL A 487 -8.47 -3.19 -4.49
C VAL A 487 -9.43 -2.78 -5.60
N PHE A 488 -8.94 -2.61 -6.83
CA PHE A 488 -9.79 -2.20 -7.97
C PHE A 488 -10.85 -3.25 -8.30
N VAL A 489 -10.46 -4.52 -8.39
CA VAL A 489 -11.37 -5.62 -8.62
C VAL A 489 -12.45 -5.66 -7.52
N GLY A 490 -12.05 -5.50 -6.26
CA GLY A 490 -12.96 -5.41 -5.14
C GLY A 490 -13.98 -4.27 -5.27
N VAL A 491 -13.50 -3.05 -5.52
CA VAL A 491 -14.37 -1.87 -5.66
C VAL A 491 -15.31 -2.02 -6.85
N ILE A 492 -14.84 -2.52 -8.00
CA ILE A 492 -15.66 -2.72 -9.20
C ILE A 492 -16.76 -3.76 -8.93
N ILE A 493 -16.41 -4.93 -8.36
CA ILE A 493 -17.39 -5.98 -8.07
C ILE A 493 -18.43 -5.46 -7.06
N SER A 494 -18.00 -4.76 -6.01
CA SER A 494 -18.93 -4.17 -5.06
C SER A 494 -19.82 -3.09 -5.66
N ALA A 495 -19.27 -2.22 -6.52
CA ALA A 495 -20.05 -1.18 -7.21
C ALA A 495 -21.10 -1.80 -8.14
N LEU A 496 -20.74 -2.84 -8.90
CA LEU A 496 -21.67 -3.59 -9.75
C LEU A 496 -22.75 -4.30 -8.93
N SER A 497 -22.36 -4.97 -7.83
CA SER A 497 -23.32 -5.62 -6.93
C SER A 497 -24.29 -4.61 -6.30
N PHE A 498 -23.77 -3.45 -5.88
CA PHE A 498 -24.59 -2.36 -5.35
C PHE A 498 -25.54 -1.79 -6.41
N ALA A 499 -25.07 -1.56 -7.63
CA ALA A 499 -25.89 -1.08 -8.75
C ALA A 499 -27.02 -2.08 -9.06
N TRP A 500 -26.69 -3.37 -9.13
CA TRP A 500 -27.65 -4.45 -9.37
C TRP A 500 -28.71 -4.57 -8.26
N THR A 501 -28.27 -4.51 -7.01
CA THR A 501 -29.17 -4.57 -5.85
C THR A 501 -30.07 -3.34 -5.76
N SER A 502 -29.56 -2.18 -6.19
CA SER A 502 -30.32 -0.93 -6.24
C SER A 502 -31.33 -0.91 -7.39
N ALA A 503 -30.99 -1.47 -8.54
CA ALA A 503 -31.90 -1.61 -9.68
C ALA A 503 -33.19 -2.38 -9.32
N LYS A 504 -33.07 -3.46 -8.55
CA LYS A 504 -34.20 -4.30 -8.12
C LYS A 504 -35.12 -3.67 -7.06
N LYS A 505 -34.78 -2.49 -6.54
CA LYS A 505 -35.53 -1.84 -5.45
C LYS A 505 -36.70 -0.99 -5.94
N ILE A 506 -36.90 -0.83 -7.25
CA ILE A 506 -38.01 -0.04 -7.77
C ILE A 506 -39.36 -0.72 -7.50
N ARG A 507 -40.25 0.01 -6.83
CA ARG A 507 -41.58 -0.46 -6.43
C ARG A 507 -42.62 0.57 -6.82
N ALA A 508 -43.86 0.13 -7.01
CA ALA A 508 -44.99 1.02 -7.22
C ALA A 508 -46.10 0.65 -6.24
N ARG A 509 -46.48 1.60 -5.37
CA ARG A 509 -47.70 1.47 -4.57
C ARG A 509 -48.86 1.99 -5.41
N LYS A 510 -49.95 1.22 -5.45
CA LYS A 510 -51.14 1.54 -6.25
C LYS A 510 -52.23 2.04 -5.31
N ARG A 511 -52.74 3.24 -5.53
CA ARG A 511 -53.88 3.81 -4.80
C ARG A 511 -54.95 4.25 -5.80
N PHE A 512 -56.19 4.33 -5.35
CA PHE A 512 -57.29 4.91 -6.13
C PHE A 512 -57.80 6.14 -5.39
N LYS A 513 -58.05 7.20 -6.13
CA LYS A 513 -58.77 8.38 -5.65
C LYS A 513 -60.27 8.11 -5.68
N GLU A 514 -61.02 8.91 -4.92
CA GLU A 514 -62.49 8.86 -4.91
C GLU A 514 -63.10 9.15 -6.30
N ASP A 515 -62.38 9.87 -7.17
CA ASP A 515 -62.77 10.18 -8.55
C ASP A 515 -62.50 9.04 -9.57
N GLY A 516 -61.95 7.90 -9.12
CA GLY A 516 -61.61 6.75 -9.96
C GLY A 516 -60.21 6.80 -10.58
N THR A 517 -59.44 7.87 -10.37
CA THR A 517 -58.05 7.98 -10.83
C THR A 517 -57.15 6.98 -10.10
N LYS A 518 -56.32 6.26 -10.86
CA LYS A 518 -55.32 5.35 -10.29
C LYS A 518 -53.99 6.06 -10.12
N ILE A 519 -53.48 6.09 -8.89
CA ILE A 519 -52.17 6.65 -8.55
C ILE A 519 -51.14 5.52 -8.48
N TYR A 520 -50.02 5.72 -9.17
CA TYR A 520 -48.80 4.94 -9.08
C TYR A 520 -47.73 5.74 -8.33
N GLU A 521 -47.56 5.45 -7.05
CA GLU A 521 -46.45 6.00 -6.25
C GLU A 521 -45.21 5.18 -6.45
N ILE A 522 -44.24 5.77 -7.14
CA ILE A 522 -42.98 5.13 -7.46
C ILE A 522 -42.02 5.34 -6.30
N TRP A 523 -41.39 4.25 -5.89
CA TRP A 523 -40.40 4.23 -4.83
C TRP A 523 -39.08 3.68 -5.36
N GLY A 524 -37.99 4.39 -5.07
CA GLY A 524 -36.63 3.97 -5.39
C GLY A 524 -36.02 4.66 -6.62
N PRO A 525 -34.76 4.33 -6.95
CA PRO A 525 -34.05 4.98 -8.05
C PRO A 525 -34.56 4.48 -9.40
N LEU A 526 -34.87 5.40 -10.32
CA LEU A 526 -35.17 5.11 -11.72
C LEU A 526 -33.97 5.48 -12.58
N PHE A 527 -33.33 4.47 -13.17
CA PHE A 527 -32.13 4.57 -14.01
C PHE A 527 -32.08 3.36 -14.96
N PHE A 528 -31.10 3.30 -15.88
CA PHE A 528 -30.99 2.25 -16.90
C PHE A 528 -31.19 0.82 -16.37
N GLY A 529 -30.72 0.53 -15.16
CA GLY A 529 -30.81 -0.79 -14.55
C GLY A 529 -32.21 -1.17 -14.06
N SER A 530 -33.09 -0.21 -13.80
CA SER A 530 -34.41 -0.44 -13.20
C SER A 530 -35.58 -0.24 -14.17
N ILE A 531 -35.31 0.10 -15.44
CA ILE A 531 -36.35 0.41 -16.46
C ILE A 531 -37.29 -0.77 -16.69
N THR A 532 -36.76 -1.99 -16.80
CA THR A 532 -37.58 -3.18 -17.02
C THR A 532 -38.54 -3.41 -15.85
N ASP A 533 -38.03 -3.31 -14.62
CA ASP A 533 -38.83 -3.46 -13.40
C ASP A 533 -39.85 -2.32 -13.23
N PHE A 534 -39.50 -1.10 -13.64
CA PHE A 534 -40.39 0.07 -13.68
C PHE A 534 -41.55 -0.15 -14.64
N ASN A 535 -41.27 -0.47 -15.91
CA ASN A 535 -42.29 -0.70 -16.93
C ASN A 535 -43.23 -1.85 -16.55
N ALA A 536 -42.71 -2.89 -15.90
CA ALA A 536 -43.51 -4.02 -15.42
C ALA A 536 -44.51 -3.65 -14.30
N LYS A 537 -44.43 -2.45 -13.70
CA LYS A 537 -45.39 -2.02 -12.66
C LYS A 537 -46.72 -1.56 -13.24
N PHE A 538 -46.73 -1.12 -14.49
CA PHE A 538 -47.86 -0.50 -15.16
C PHE A 538 -48.63 -1.52 -15.99
N ASP A 539 -49.96 -1.43 -15.96
CA ASP A 539 -50.85 -2.27 -16.78
C ASP A 539 -51.67 -1.37 -17.70
N VAL A 540 -51.00 -0.90 -18.76
CA VAL A 540 -51.56 0.08 -19.70
C VAL A 540 -52.88 -0.40 -20.30
N LYS A 541 -53.12 -1.70 -20.45
CA LYS A 541 -54.36 -2.23 -21.02
C LYS A 541 -55.53 -2.14 -20.04
N ASN A 542 -55.33 -2.57 -18.79
CA ASN A 542 -56.41 -2.69 -17.81
C ASN A 542 -56.57 -1.48 -16.86
N ASP A 543 -55.68 -0.49 -16.94
CA ASP A 543 -55.78 0.71 -16.11
C ASP A 543 -56.99 1.60 -16.46
N PRO A 544 -57.51 2.42 -15.53
CA PRO A 544 -58.63 3.34 -15.81
C PRO A 544 -58.23 4.48 -16.76
N ASP A 545 -59.22 5.26 -17.20
CA ASP A 545 -59.00 6.35 -18.16
C ASP A 545 -58.12 7.47 -17.63
N THR A 546 -58.02 7.65 -16.31
CA THR A 546 -57.18 8.67 -15.67
C THR A 546 -56.15 8.00 -14.75
N ILE A 547 -54.87 8.29 -15.01
CA ILE A 547 -53.72 7.77 -14.26
C ILE A 547 -52.86 8.93 -13.75
N GLU A 548 -52.36 8.81 -12.53
CA GLU A 548 -51.39 9.70 -11.91
C GLU A 548 -50.13 8.89 -11.57
N ILE A 549 -48.95 9.37 -11.96
CA ILE A 549 -47.66 8.77 -11.62
C ILE A 549 -46.91 9.75 -10.72
N ASP A 550 -46.69 9.33 -9.48
CA ASP A 550 -46.12 10.14 -8.43
C ASP A 550 -44.66 9.70 -8.15
N PHE A 551 -43.74 10.66 -8.27
CA PHE A 551 -42.30 10.46 -8.06
C PHE A 551 -41.79 11.00 -6.70
N VAL A 552 -42.67 11.30 -5.75
CA VAL A 552 -42.30 11.90 -4.46
C VAL A 552 -41.19 11.14 -3.71
N GLU A 553 -41.17 9.80 -3.80
CA GLU A 553 -40.13 8.93 -3.21
C GLU A 553 -39.23 8.25 -4.25
N ALA A 554 -39.21 8.76 -5.48
CA ALA A 554 -38.39 8.25 -6.58
C ALA A 554 -37.42 9.29 -7.11
N ARG A 555 -36.29 8.82 -7.65
CA ARG A 555 -35.31 9.71 -8.28
C ARG A 555 -34.99 9.25 -9.69
N VAL A 556 -35.33 10.08 -10.66
CA VAL A 556 -34.94 9.93 -12.07
C VAL A 556 -33.48 10.33 -12.19
N SER A 557 -32.62 9.39 -12.59
CA SER A 557 -31.16 9.53 -12.41
C SER A 557 -30.36 9.63 -13.70
N ASP A 558 -30.91 9.22 -14.85
CA ASP A 558 -30.20 9.24 -16.13
C ASP A 558 -31.15 9.48 -17.33
N HIS A 559 -30.55 9.61 -18.51
CA HIS A 559 -31.29 9.80 -19.76
C HIS A 559 -32.21 8.62 -20.07
N SER A 560 -31.77 7.39 -19.83
CA SER A 560 -32.57 6.19 -20.11
C SER A 560 -33.85 6.16 -19.27
N ALA A 561 -33.82 6.66 -18.04
CA ALA A 561 -34.99 6.81 -17.18
C ALA A 561 -36.01 7.82 -17.74
N ILE A 562 -35.53 8.94 -18.29
CA ILE A 562 -36.37 9.96 -18.93
C ILE A 562 -37.05 9.38 -20.16
N GLU A 563 -36.30 8.66 -20.98
CA GLU A 563 -36.82 7.97 -22.16
C GLU A 563 -37.84 6.88 -21.79
N ALA A 564 -37.62 6.16 -20.68
CA ALA A 564 -38.59 5.20 -20.16
C ALA A 564 -39.91 5.86 -19.71
N ILE A 565 -39.85 7.03 -19.07
CA ILE A 565 -41.04 7.82 -18.72
C ILE A 565 -41.75 8.28 -19.99
N PHE A 566 -41.02 8.81 -20.97
CA PHE A 566 -41.58 9.24 -22.24
C PHE A 566 -42.30 8.10 -22.97
N GLY A 567 -41.62 6.97 -23.17
CA GLY A 567 -42.22 5.80 -23.80
C GLY A 567 -43.39 5.20 -23.00
N LEU A 568 -43.46 5.41 -21.69
CA LEU A 568 -44.62 5.04 -20.89
C LEU A 568 -45.81 5.98 -21.13
N VAL A 569 -45.57 7.30 -21.14
CA VAL A 569 -46.60 8.32 -21.41
C VAL A 569 -47.19 8.13 -22.80
N GLU A 570 -46.36 7.92 -23.83
CA GLU A 570 -46.82 7.65 -25.19
C GLU A 570 -47.72 6.41 -25.26
N LYS A 571 -47.40 5.34 -24.53
CA LYS A 571 -48.22 4.12 -24.49
C LYS A 571 -49.60 4.37 -23.89
N TYR A 572 -49.69 5.17 -22.82
CA TYR A 572 -50.98 5.52 -22.23
C TYR A 572 -51.80 6.44 -23.12
N GLN A 573 -51.17 7.44 -23.75
CA GLN A 573 -51.83 8.33 -24.70
C GLN A 573 -52.32 7.59 -25.95
N ALA A 574 -51.51 6.68 -26.50
CA ALA A 574 -51.91 5.83 -27.62
C ALA A 574 -53.08 4.90 -27.26
N ALA A 575 -53.22 4.54 -25.99
CA ALA A 575 -54.37 3.80 -25.46
C ALA A 575 -55.59 4.71 -25.14
N GLY A 576 -55.51 6.01 -25.43
CA GLY A 576 -56.59 6.98 -25.19
C GLY A 576 -56.75 7.41 -23.73
N LYS A 577 -55.76 7.13 -22.87
CA LYS A 577 -55.82 7.39 -21.42
C LYS A 577 -55.10 8.68 -21.05
N LYS A 578 -55.64 9.41 -20.07
CA LYS A 578 -55.05 10.63 -19.52
C LYS A 578 -54.03 10.27 -18.43
N VAL A 579 -52.77 10.65 -18.64
CA VAL A 579 -51.69 10.51 -17.66
C VAL A 579 -51.34 11.88 -17.08
N THR A 580 -50.97 11.91 -15.81
CA THR A 580 -50.41 13.07 -15.09
C THR A 580 -49.15 12.63 -14.33
N LEU A 581 -48.12 13.47 -14.31
CA LEU A 581 -46.86 13.23 -13.57
C LEU A 581 -46.73 14.25 -12.44
N LYS A 582 -46.30 13.81 -11.25
CA LYS A 582 -46.10 14.68 -10.06
C LYS A 582 -44.76 14.46 -9.37
N HIS A 583 -44.31 15.47 -8.63
CA HIS A 583 -43.13 15.44 -7.75
C HIS A 583 -41.82 15.04 -8.47
N LEU A 584 -41.67 15.45 -9.73
CA LEU A 584 -40.43 15.30 -10.47
C LEU A 584 -39.42 16.37 -10.02
N SER A 585 -38.16 15.97 -9.83
CA SER A 585 -37.09 16.92 -9.53
C SER A 585 -36.92 17.95 -10.65
N GLU A 586 -36.55 19.19 -10.31
CA GLU A 586 -36.38 20.31 -11.24
C GLU A 586 -35.48 19.96 -12.45
N ASP A 587 -34.33 19.34 -12.20
CA ASP A 587 -33.39 18.91 -13.25
C ASP A 587 -34.06 17.94 -14.25
N CYS A 588 -34.92 17.05 -13.76
CA CYS A 588 -35.69 16.12 -14.59
C CYS A 588 -36.77 16.84 -15.40
N LYS A 589 -37.48 17.80 -14.79
CA LYS A 589 -38.50 18.61 -15.48
C LYS A 589 -37.88 19.36 -16.68
N ILE A 590 -36.75 20.02 -16.47
CA ILE A 590 -36.02 20.74 -17.53
C ILE A 590 -35.66 19.80 -18.70
N LEU A 591 -35.21 18.58 -18.42
CA LEU A 591 -34.86 17.62 -19.45
C LEU A 591 -36.10 17.08 -20.18
N LEU A 592 -37.19 16.80 -19.47
CA LEU A 592 -38.46 16.35 -20.05
C LEU A 592 -39.09 17.42 -20.96
N TYR A 593 -39.12 18.69 -20.51
CA TYR A 593 -39.62 19.79 -21.33
C TYR A 593 -38.81 20.00 -22.62
N LYS A 594 -37.49 19.80 -22.56
CA LYS A 594 -36.64 19.82 -23.75
C LYS A 594 -36.89 18.64 -24.69
N ALA A 595 -37.24 17.48 -24.14
CA ALA A 595 -37.46 16.26 -24.91
C ALA A 595 -38.78 16.31 -25.71
N SER A 596 -39.85 16.84 -25.12
CA SER A 596 -41.14 16.96 -25.82
C SER A 596 -42.04 18.05 -25.21
N PRO A 597 -42.77 18.82 -26.03
CA PRO A 597 -43.77 19.79 -25.55
C PRO A 597 -44.88 19.14 -24.72
N ILE A 598 -45.16 17.85 -24.95
CA ILE A 598 -46.23 17.07 -24.31
C ILE A 598 -46.13 17.09 -22.78
N PHE A 599 -44.91 17.20 -22.23
CA PHE A 599 -44.70 17.20 -20.78
C PHE A 599 -45.14 18.48 -20.08
N THR A 600 -45.28 19.58 -20.83
CA THR A 600 -45.71 20.88 -20.28
C THR A 600 -47.16 20.81 -19.76
N ASP A 601 -48.00 20.00 -20.40
CA ASP A 601 -49.42 19.88 -20.07
C ASP A 601 -49.73 18.74 -19.07
N ILE A 602 -48.73 17.89 -18.79
CA ILE A 602 -48.89 16.63 -18.05
C ILE A 602 -48.21 16.67 -16.67
N ILE A 603 -47.13 17.45 -16.54
CA ILE A 603 -46.43 17.65 -15.28
C ILE A 603 -47.23 18.68 -14.48
N ILE A 604 -47.76 18.27 -13.32
CA ILE A 604 -48.49 19.18 -12.42
C ILE A 604 -47.48 19.73 -11.40
N GLU A 605 -47.34 21.05 -11.36
CA GLU A 605 -46.60 21.75 -10.32
C GLU A 605 -47.54 22.07 -9.16
N ASP A 606 -47.26 21.55 -7.97
CA ASP A 606 -48.05 21.78 -6.76
C ASP A 606 -47.18 22.41 -5.66
N ILE A 607 -47.81 23.03 -4.66
CA ILE A 607 -47.13 23.69 -3.53
C ILE A 607 -46.29 22.71 -2.70
N ASP A 608 -46.66 21.42 -2.72
CA ASP A 608 -46.00 20.33 -1.99
C ASP A 608 -44.78 19.73 -2.72
N ASP A 609 -44.35 20.30 -3.86
CA ASP A 609 -43.17 19.81 -4.58
C ASP A 609 -41.91 19.85 -3.71
N PRO A 610 -41.19 18.72 -3.55
CA PRO A 610 -40.14 18.64 -2.55
C PRO A 610 -38.92 19.48 -2.96
N ARG A 611 -38.68 20.56 -2.22
CA ARG A 611 -37.51 21.44 -2.36
C ARG A 611 -36.34 20.90 -1.55
N TYR A 612 -35.49 20.09 -2.18
CA TYR A 612 -34.30 19.58 -1.51
C TYR A 612 -33.11 20.55 -1.64
N HIS A 613 -32.68 21.13 -0.52
CA HIS A 613 -31.37 21.74 -0.41
C HIS A 613 -30.37 20.68 0.09
N LEU A 614 -29.51 20.18 -0.81
CA LEU A 614 -28.37 19.37 -0.38
C LEU A 614 -27.41 20.26 0.43
N ALA A 615 -27.00 19.81 1.61
CA ALA A 615 -25.83 20.38 2.28
C ALA A 615 -24.59 20.08 1.42
N ALA A 616 -24.28 20.98 0.49
CA ALA A 616 -23.23 20.80 -0.51
C ALA A 616 -21.82 20.68 0.08
N ASN A 617 -21.65 20.98 1.38
CA ASN A 617 -20.35 20.99 2.02
C ASN A 617 -20.42 20.70 3.54
N PRO A 618 -20.55 19.42 3.95
CA PRO A 618 -20.56 19.02 5.36
C PRO A 618 -19.26 19.41 6.11
N GLU A 619 -18.16 19.68 5.41
CA GLU A 619 -16.90 20.13 6.02
C GLU A 619 -16.95 21.59 6.51
N LYS A 620 -17.91 22.40 6.02
CA LYS A 620 -18.18 23.74 6.57
C LYS A 620 -18.91 23.69 7.91
N PHE A 621 -19.41 22.52 8.31
CA PHE A 621 -20.16 22.31 9.55
C PHE A 621 -19.42 21.36 10.50
N PRO A 622 -18.22 21.72 11.02
CA PRO A 622 -17.41 20.85 11.89
C PRO A 622 -17.97 20.66 13.32
N LYS A 623 -19.15 21.23 13.61
CA LYS A 623 -19.80 21.19 14.94
C LYS A 623 -21.11 20.41 14.84
N PRO A 624 -21.69 19.95 15.97
CA PRO A 624 -23.05 19.42 15.98
C PRO A 624 -24.06 20.39 15.36
N LEU A 625 -25.10 19.87 14.69
CA LEU A 625 -26.10 20.68 13.98
C LEU A 625 -26.82 21.69 14.87
N GLY A 626 -26.98 21.38 16.17
CA GLY A 626 -27.59 22.29 17.15
C GLY A 626 -26.80 23.56 17.45
N ASP A 627 -25.53 23.62 17.04
CA ASP A 627 -24.65 24.77 17.27
C ASP A 627 -24.71 25.82 16.14
N TYR A 628 -25.42 25.53 15.04
CA TYR A 628 -25.59 26.46 13.92
C TYR A 628 -26.93 27.17 14.02
N LYS A 629 -26.93 28.50 13.89
CA LYS A 629 -28.14 29.29 13.71
C LYS A 629 -28.46 29.35 12.22
N PHE A 630 -29.61 28.80 11.83
CA PHE A 630 -30.14 28.83 10.48
C PHE A 630 -31.01 30.05 10.24
#